data_AF-A0AAU8Y088-F1
#
_entry.id   AF-A0AAU8Y088-F1
#
_cell.length_a   1.000
_cell.length_b   1.000
_cell.length_c   1.000
_cell.angle_alpha   90.00
_cell.angle_beta   90.00
_cell.angle_gamma   90.00
#
_symmetry.space_group_name_H-M   'P 1'
#
loop_
_entity.id
_entity.type
_entity.pdbx_description
1 polymer ?
#
loop_
_entity_poly.entity_id
_entity_poly.type
_entity_poly.pdbx_seq_one_letter_code
_entity_poly.pdbx_strand_id
1 'polypeptide(L)' 'MAEKDIYWTWMRLDRTLAIRGIPGFSNVANIVTNLMNEGMVDTVYNENSSRPRYRVSEQGHQLLGQINEVTRHYNFS' A
#
# COMPACT_ATOMS: atom_id res chain seq x y z
N MET A 1 -11.46 -16.21 2.87
CA MET A 1 -11.74 -15.66 1.54
C MET A 1 -10.49 -14.92 1.12
N ALA A 2 -9.71 -15.45 0.17
CA ALA A 2 -8.47 -14.79 -0.24
C ALA A 2 -8.84 -13.44 -0.88
N GLU A 3 -8.58 -12.35 -0.16
CA GLU A 3 -8.57 -11.01 -0.73
C GLU A 3 -7.70 -11.10 -1.99
N LYS A 4 -8.29 -10.85 -3.16
CA LYS A 4 -7.51 -10.84 -4.41
C LYS A 4 -6.42 -9.81 -4.22
N ASP A 5 -5.16 -10.25 -4.19
CA ASP A 5 -3.98 -9.40 -4.15
C ASP A 5 -4.15 -8.28 -5.19
N ILE A 6 -4.54 -7.08 -4.71
CA ILE A 6 -4.80 -5.96 -5.61
C ILE A 6 -3.44 -5.42 -6.00
N TYR A 7 -2.98 -5.75 -7.19
CA TYR A 7 -1.78 -5.14 -7.74
C TYR A 7 -2.04 -3.65 -8.01
N TRP A 8 -1.41 -2.78 -7.23
CA TRP A 8 -1.49 -1.33 -7.34
C TRP A 8 -0.52 -0.83 -8.40
N THR A 9 -1.00 0.05 -9.28
CA THR A 9 -0.13 0.80 -10.20
C THR A 9 0.17 2.17 -9.62
N TRP A 10 1.28 2.78 -10.03
CA TRP A 10 1.66 4.14 -9.65
C TRP A 10 0.50 5.15 -9.82
N MET A 11 -0.19 5.10 -10.97
CA MET A 11 -1.33 5.98 -11.27
C MET A 11 -2.52 5.76 -10.33
N ARG A 12 -2.73 4.54 -9.84
CA ARG A 12 -3.81 4.23 -8.89
C ARG A 12 -3.48 4.75 -7.49
N LEU A 13 -2.20 4.69 -7.10
CA LEU A 13 -1.72 5.26 -5.84
C LEU A 13 -1.82 6.78 -5.85
N ASP A 14 -1.32 7.43 -6.91
CA ASP A 14 -1.41 8.88 -7.10
C ASP A 14 -2.85 9.38 -6.95
N ARG A 15 -3.79 8.76 -7.70
CA ARG A 15 -5.20 9.11 -7.63
C ARG A 15 -5.79 8.89 -6.24
N THR A 16 -5.41 7.81 -5.55
CA THR A 16 -5.91 7.52 -4.19
C THR A 16 -5.42 8.56 -3.18
N LEU A 17 -4.15 8.95 -3.26
CA LEU A 17 -3.59 10.00 -2.40
C LEU A 17 -4.27 11.34 -2.67
N ALA A 18 -4.43 11.71 -3.94
CA ALA A 18 -5.11 12.95 -4.33
C ALA A 18 -6.56 13.01 -3.81
N ILE A 19 -7.32 11.91 -3.88
CA ILE A 19 -8.68 11.83 -3.32
C ILE A 19 -8.69 12.05 -1.80
N ARG A 20 -7.65 11.60 -1.10
CA ARG A 20 -7.50 11.78 0.36
C ARG A 20 -6.92 13.15 0.75
N GLY A 21 -6.74 14.06 -0.20
CA GLY A 21 -6.13 15.38 0.05
C GLY A 21 -4.63 15.30 0.38
N ILE A 22 -4.00 14.14 0.18
CA ILE A 22 -2.55 13.98 0.32
C ILE A 22 -1.95 14.44 -1.01
N PRO A 23 -1.04 15.42 -1.02
CA PRO A 23 -0.43 15.91 -2.26
C PRO A 23 0.31 14.75 -2.95
N GLY A 24 -0.32 14.19 -3.98
CA GLY A 24 0.11 12.97 -4.68
C GLY A 24 1.23 13.21 -5.68
N PHE A 25 1.22 14.38 -6.34
CA PHE A 25 2.26 14.75 -7.29
C PHE A 25 3.64 14.76 -6.60
N SER A 26 4.54 13.93 -7.11
CA SER A 26 5.92 13.68 -6.63
C SER A 26 6.09 12.85 -5.36
N ASN A 27 5.05 12.61 -4.56
CA ASN A 27 5.20 11.89 -3.28
C ASN A 27 4.98 10.38 -3.37
N VAL A 28 4.29 9.88 -4.41
CA VAL A 28 4.05 8.43 -4.55
C VAL A 28 5.35 7.65 -4.52
N ALA A 29 6.39 8.12 -5.22
CA ALA A 29 7.69 7.44 -5.24
C ALA A 29 8.31 7.38 -3.83
N ASN A 30 8.36 8.50 -3.12
CA ASN A 30 8.91 8.55 -1.75
C ASN A 30 8.13 7.68 -0.77
N ILE A 31 6.80 7.71 -0.83
CA ILE A 31 5.92 6.91 0.03
C ILE A 31 6.15 5.42 -0.24
N VAL A 32 6.14 5.02 -1.51
CA VAL A 32 6.34 3.62 -1.89
C VAL A 32 7.74 3.14 -1.51
N THR A 33 8.77 3.95 -1.74
CA THR A 33 10.15 3.63 -1.35
C THR A 33 10.28 3.45 0.16
N ASN A 34 9.68 4.33 0.97
CA ASN A 34 9.70 4.19 2.42
C ASN A 34 9.00 2.91 2.87
N LEU A 35 7.80 2.63 2.34
CA LEU A 35 7.06 1.41 2.64
C LEU A 35 7.82 0.14 2.21
N MET A 36 8.58 0.19 1.12
CA MET A 36 9.45 -0.90 0.69
C MET A 36 10.62 -1.10 1.65
N ASN A 37 11.28 -0.02 2.06
CA ASN A 37 12.39 -0.07 3.01
C ASN A 37 11.95 -0.63 4.37
N GLU A 38 10.71 -0.37 4.78
CA GLU A 38 10.11 -0.93 5.98
C GLU A 38 9.57 -2.35 5.80
N GLY A 39 9.67 -2.92 4.59
CA GLY A 39 9.20 -4.27 4.30
C GLY A 39 7.67 -4.39 4.26
N MET A 40 6.94 -3.29 4.05
CA MET A 40 5.47 -3.23 4.03
C MET A 40 4.88 -3.40 2.62
N VAL A 41 5.66 -3.16 1.57
CA VAL A 41 5.23 -3.23 0.17
C VAL A 41 6.28 -3.96 -0.66
N ASP A 42 5.84 -4.88 -1.52
CA ASP A 42 6.69 -5.53 -2.52
C ASP A 42 6.50 -4.89 -3.90
N THR A 43 7.59 -4.85 -4.68
CA THR A 43 7.49 -4.59 -6.13
C THR A 43 7.28 -5.88 -6.88
N VAL A 44 6.25 -5.93 -7.72
CA VAL A 44 5.97 -7.02 -8.65
C VAL A 44 6.34 -6.57 -10.06
N TYR A 45 7.40 -7.18 -10.60
CA TYR A 45 7.82 -6.98 -11.97
C TYR A 45 7.14 -8.02 -12.86
N ASN A 46 6.52 -7.57 -13.95
CA ASN A 46 6.10 -8.46 -15.04
C ASN A 46 7.23 -8.56 -16.09
N GLU A 47 7.19 -9.57 -16.95
CA GLU A 47 8.23 -9.89 -17.94
C GLU A 47 8.53 -8.72 -18.93
N ASN A 48 7.70 -7.67 -18.98
CA ASN A 48 7.86 -6.47 -19.81
C ASN A 48 7.88 -5.13 -19.03
N SER A 49 8.39 -5.10 -17.79
CA SER A 49 7.99 -4.08 -16.81
C SER A 49 8.74 -2.74 -16.88
N SER A 50 8.41 -1.89 -17.86
CA SER A 50 8.60 -0.43 -17.73
C SER A 50 7.64 0.21 -16.69
N ARG A 51 6.72 -0.58 -16.12
CA ARG A 51 5.69 -0.11 -15.18
C ARG A 51 5.54 -1.10 -14.02
N PRO A 52 6.29 -0.91 -12.91
CA PRO A 52 6.17 -1.77 -11.75
C PRO A 52 4.75 -1.75 -11.18
N ARG A 53 4.34 -2.89 -10.62
CA ARG A 53 3.15 -2.98 -9.78
C ARG A 53 3.57 -3.19 -8.33
N TYR A 54 2.69 -2.84 -7.42
CA TYR A 54 2.95 -2.92 -5.99
C TYR A 54 1.90 -3.79 -5.33
N ARG A 55 2.31 -4.57 -4.34
CA ARG A 55 1.41 -5.30 -3.45
C ARG A 55 1.84 -5.09 -2.01
N VAL A 56 0.91 -5.26 -1.07
CA VAL A 56 1.24 -5.26 0.35
C VAL A 56 1.99 -6.55 0.65
N SER A 57 3.08 -6.46 1.40
CA SER A 57 3.83 -7.64 1.83
C SER A 57 3.06 -8.41 2.91
N GLU A 58 3.47 -9.63 3.22
CA GLU A 58 2.88 -10.40 4.32
C GLU A 58 3.00 -9.63 5.65
N GLN A 59 4.15 -9.02 5.92
CA GLN A 59 4.37 -8.18 7.10
C GLN A 59 3.42 -6.97 7.12
N GLY A 60 3.21 -6.33 5.97
CA GLY A 60 2.25 -5.23 5.85
C GLY A 60 0.83 -5.68 6.18
N HIS A 61 0.43 -6.86 5.72
CA HIS A 61 -0.87 -7.45 6.05
C HIS A 61 -1.02 -7.77 7.55
N GLN A 62 0.03 -8.28 8.19
CA GLN A 62 0.05 -8.54 9.63
C GLN A 62 -0.12 -7.25 10.44
N LEU A 63 0.61 -6.19 10.08
CA LEU A 63 0.51 -4.89 10.74
C LEU A 63 -0.89 -4.27 10.56
N LEU A 64 -1.44 -4.31 9.35
CA LEU A 64 -2.80 -3.85 9.09
C LEU A 64 -3.84 -4.65 9.88
N GLY A 65 -3.63 -5.95 10.08
CA GLY A 65 -4.44 -6.77 10.98
C GLY A 65 -4.45 -6.22 12.40
N GLN A 66 -3.27 -6.01 12.98
CA GLN A 66 -3.11 -5.48 14.34
C GLN A 66 -3.74 -4.08 14.50
N ILE A 67 -3.52 -3.17 13.54
CA ILE A 67 -4.09 -1.82 13.57
C ILE A 67 -5.62 -1.87 13.56
N ASN A 68 -6.21 -2.75 12.74
CA ASN A 68 -7.66 -2.91 12.66
C ASN A 68 -8.24 -3.49 13.95
N GLU A 69 -7.55 -4.45 14.58
CA GLU A 69 -7.93 -5.00 15.88
C GLU A 69 -7.92 -3.92 16.96
N VAL A 70 -6.82 -3.17 17.07
CA VAL A 70 -6.68 -2.06 18.03
C VAL A 70 -7.76 -0.99 17.80
N THR A 71 -7.97 -0.56 16.56
CA THR A 71 -8.97 0.47 16.24
C THR A 71 -10.40 0.02 16.59
N ARG A 72 -10.71 -1.27 16.42
CA ARG A 72 -11.99 -1.82 16.88
C ARG A 72 -12.12 -1.77 18.39
N HIS A 73 -11.07 -2.09 19.15
CA HIS A 73 -11.10 -2.02 20.61
C HIS A 73 -11.31 -0.59 21.14
N TYR A 74 -10.77 0.44 20.48
CA TYR A 74 -10.94 1.83 20.89
C TYR A 74 -12.30 2.45 20.53
N ASN A 75 -13.03 1.91 19.55
CA ASN A 75 -14.35 2.43 19.16
C ASN A 75 -15.52 1.91 20.03
N PHE A 76 -15.26 1.01 20.98
CA PHE A 76 -16.28 0.44 21.89
C PHE A 76 -16.03 0.76 23.38
N SER A 77 -15.21 1.76 23.70
CA SER A 77 -15.00 2.25 25.08
C SER A 77 -15.53 3.66 25.28
#